data_AF-A0A816YIA8-F1
#
_entry.id   AF-A0A816YIA8-F1
#
_cell.length_a   1.000
_cell.length_b   1.000
_cell.length_c   1.000
_cell.angle_alpha   90.00
_cell.angle_beta   90.00
_cell.angle_gamma   90.00
#
_symmetry.space_group_name_H-M   'P 1'
#
loop_
_entity.id
_entity.type
_entity.pdbx_description
1 polymer ?
#
loop_
_entity_poly.entity_id
_entity_poly.type
_entity_poly.pdbx_seq_one_letter_code
_entity_poly.pdbx_strand_id
1 'polypeptide(L)'
;MTFLHVNSTAHVLLVLAYKIKLVEVPETVTVFRVTRTLEQNVTEVVHRWQLTRTAPLKLPEEIFIRTTMEVLLERNETLMYIKRKSDYVLEPISRTGLESIWRKMIELETPTAIAFNPYGGMMAKISSTATPFPYRAGNLCKIQYDTDWGEDSLTKRSYVEGKRYGEIYFAGNFERLVEIKTRVDSGNFFRNENSIPVKPYFNS
;
A
#
# COMPACT_ATOMS: atom_id res chain seq x y z
N MET A 1 -6.87 -14.87 -0.10
CA MET A 1 -6.08 -13.63 -0.23
C MET A 1 -7.05 -12.54 -0.69
N THR A 2 -7.32 -11.55 0.14
CA THR A 2 -8.36 -10.54 -0.12
C THR A 2 -7.71 -9.30 -0.69
N PHE A 3 -7.95 -8.99 -1.97
CA PHE A 3 -7.29 -7.89 -2.66
C PHE A 3 -7.95 -6.54 -2.32
N LEU A 4 -7.19 -5.51 -1.89
CA LEU A 4 -7.74 -4.22 -1.39
C LEU A 4 -7.41 -3.02 -2.28
N HIS A 5 -8.40 -2.23 -2.70
CA HIS A 5 -8.20 -0.94 -3.41
C HIS A 5 -8.76 0.18 -2.55
N VAL A 6 -7.95 1.14 -2.10
CA VAL A 6 -8.48 2.38 -1.52
C VAL A 6 -7.55 3.56 -1.81
N ASN A 7 -8.17 4.64 -2.23
CA ASN A 7 -7.65 5.99 -2.12
C ASN A 7 -8.04 6.51 -0.73
N SER A 8 -7.19 6.32 0.28
CA SER A 8 -7.54 6.72 1.66
C SER A 8 -7.01 8.11 1.94
N THR A 9 -7.79 9.13 1.57
CA THR A 9 -7.75 10.38 2.31
C THR A 9 -8.81 10.29 3.40
N ALA A 10 -8.36 10.19 4.65
CA ALA A 10 -9.22 10.47 5.81
C ALA A 10 -9.58 11.96 5.77
N HIS A 11 -10.55 12.34 4.94
CA HIS A 11 -11.01 13.71 4.84
C HIS A 11 -11.81 14.05 6.09
N VAL A 12 -11.08 14.49 7.12
CA VAL A 12 -11.68 15.07 8.31
C VAL A 12 -12.08 16.52 8.03
N LEU A 13 -11.19 17.27 7.34
CA LEU A 13 -11.31 18.69 6.98
C LEU A 13 -10.54 19.02 5.69
N LEU A 14 -10.65 20.26 5.20
CA LEU A 14 -9.78 20.84 4.17
C LEU A 14 -8.45 21.30 4.79
N VAL A 15 -7.33 20.78 4.30
CA VAL A 15 -5.99 21.18 4.76
C VAL A 15 -5.47 22.32 3.86
N LEU A 16 -5.15 23.47 4.47
CA LEU A 16 -4.65 24.65 3.73
C LEU A 16 -3.13 24.69 3.61
N ALA A 17 -2.40 24.17 4.61
CA ALA A 17 -0.95 24.21 4.64
C ALA A 17 -0.37 23.10 5.53
N TYR A 18 0.88 22.72 5.26
CA TYR A 18 1.68 21.85 6.10
C TYR A 18 2.95 22.58 6.56
N LYS A 19 3.32 22.43 7.84
CA LYS A 19 4.64 22.79 8.34
C LYS A 19 5.51 21.53 8.35
N ILE A 20 6.50 21.45 7.47
CA ILE A 20 7.36 20.27 7.28
C ILE A 20 8.67 20.46 8.05
N LYS A 21 9.14 19.40 8.73
CA LYS A 21 10.49 19.34 9.29
C LYS A 21 11.41 18.68 8.27
N LEU A 22 12.39 19.43 7.79
CA LEU A 22 13.42 18.88 6.90
C LEU A 22 14.33 17.92 7.67
N VAL A 23 14.85 16.92 6.97
CA VAL A 23 15.78 15.93 7.51
C VAL A 23 17.10 16.05 6.76
N GLU A 24 18.20 15.84 7.49
CA GLU A 24 19.53 15.84 6.90
C GLU A 24 19.71 14.63 5.99
N VAL A 25 20.38 14.84 4.86
CA VAL A 25 20.76 13.81 3.92
C VAL A 25 22.26 13.98 3.60
N PRO A 26 23.00 12.90 3.35
CA PRO A 26 24.39 13.00 2.91
C PRO A 26 24.49 13.82 1.62
N GLU A 27 25.62 14.52 1.43
CA GLU A 27 25.89 15.31 0.23
C GLU A 27 25.88 14.43 -1.05
N THR A 28 26.30 13.16 -0.92
CA THR A 28 26.30 12.18 -2.01
C THR A 28 25.48 10.95 -1.65
N VAL A 29 24.60 10.53 -2.55
CA VAL A 29 23.80 9.30 -2.44
C VAL A 29 24.04 8.40 -3.65
N THR A 30 23.99 7.09 -3.44
CA THR A 30 24.19 6.09 -4.50
C THR A 30 22.86 5.46 -4.89
N VAL A 31 22.56 5.44 -6.18
CA VAL A 31 21.37 4.79 -6.75
C VAL A 31 21.80 3.77 -7.79
N PHE A 32 21.18 2.60 -7.80
CA PHE A 32 21.39 1.58 -8.82
C PHE A 32 20.06 0.92 -9.22
N ARG A 33 20.02 0.37 -10.43
CA ARG A 33 18.91 -0.45 -10.93
C ARG A 33 19.48 -1.72 -11.53
N VAL A 34 19.00 -2.87 -11.05
CA VAL A 34 19.33 -4.18 -11.62
C VAL A 34 18.05 -4.81 -12.14
N THR A 35 18.05 -5.17 -13.42
CA THR A 35 16.92 -5.85 -14.07
C THR A 35 17.23 -7.34 -14.20
N ARG A 36 16.23 -8.18 -13.91
CA ARG A 36 16.27 -9.64 -14.06
C ARG A 36 14.97 -10.14 -14.69
N THR A 37 15.07 -11.11 -15.59
CA THR A 37 13.92 -11.80 -16.18
C THR A 37 13.61 -13.10 -15.43
N LEU A 38 12.49 -13.78 -15.77
CA LEU A 38 12.14 -15.08 -15.18
C LEU A 38 13.20 -16.15 -15.44
N GLU A 39 13.77 -16.16 -16.66
CA GLU A 39 14.87 -17.05 -17.08
C GLU A 39 16.16 -16.77 -16.27
N GLN A 40 16.30 -15.55 -15.75
CA GLN A 40 17.42 -15.11 -14.92
C GLN A 40 17.15 -15.30 -13.42
N ASN A 41 16.32 -16.28 -13.05
CA ASN A 41 16.06 -16.71 -11.67
C ASN A 41 15.49 -15.61 -10.76
N VAL A 42 14.58 -14.78 -11.28
CA VAL A 42 13.97 -13.66 -10.53
C VAL A 42 13.24 -14.13 -9.27
N THR A 43 12.64 -15.33 -9.27
CA THR A 43 11.96 -15.91 -8.09
C THR A 43 12.91 -16.01 -6.92
N GLU A 44 14.12 -16.55 -7.12
CA GLU A 44 15.10 -16.67 -6.05
C GLU A 44 15.61 -15.30 -5.60
N VAL A 45 15.79 -14.36 -6.53
CA VAL A 45 16.22 -12.99 -6.21
C VAL A 45 15.19 -12.29 -5.33
N VAL A 46 13.90 -12.32 -5.70
CA VAL A 46 12.82 -11.72 -4.91
C VAL A 46 12.67 -12.43 -3.58
N HIS A 47 12.76 -13.77 -3.56
CA HIS A 47 12.69 -14.54 -2.32
C HIS A 47 13.81 -14.14 -1.35
N ARG A 48 15.06 -14.10 -1.81
CA ARG A 48 16.20 -13.63 -0.99
C ARG A 48 16.04 -12.18 -0.56
N TRP A 49 15.55 -11.32 -1.45
CA TRP A 49 15.27 -9.92 -1.11
C TRP A 49 14.30 -9.82 0.08
N GLN A 50 13.24 -10.64 0.15
CA GLN A 50 12.34 -10.69 1.32
C GLN A 50 13.10 -11.07 2.59
N LEU A 51 14.00 -12.07 2.53
CA LEU A 51 14.79 -12.51 3.67
C LEU A 51 15.75 -11.44 4.19
N THR A 52 16.21 -10.52 3.32
CA THR A 52 17.04 -9.39 3.77
C THR A 52 16.28 -8.39 4.65
N ARG A 53 14.98 -8.59 4.87
CA ARG A 53 14.15 -7.80 5.80
C ARG A 53 14.03 -8.46 7.18
N THR A 54 14.40 -9.73 7.30
CA THR A 54 14.30 -10.53 8.53
C THR A 54 15.68 -10.83 9.10
N ALA A 55 15.77 -11.09 10.40
CA ALA A 55 17.01 -11.61 10.99
C ALA A 55 17.33 -13.01 10.43
N PRO A 56 18.61 -13.39 10.27
CA PRO A 56 19.82 -12.61 10.53
C PRO A 56 20.27 -11.72 9.35
N LEU A 57 19.62 -11.79 8.19
CA LEU A 57 20.04 -11.15 6.94
C LEU A 57 19.57 -9.67 6.80
N LYS A 58 19.08 -9.07 7.89
CA LYS A 58 18.47 -7.75 7.89
C LYS A 58 19.47 -6.68 7.45
N LEU A 59 19.16 -5.94 6.37
CA LEU A 59 20.02 -4.84 5.90
C LEU A 59 20.06 -3.66 6.89
N PRO A 60 21.14 -2.85 6.87
CA PRO A 60 21.20 -1.56 7.54
C PRO A 60 20.05 -0.63 7.14
N GLU A 61 19.66 0.26 8.06
CA GLU A 61 18.51 1.17 7.86
C GLU A 61 18.72 2.20 6.73
N GLU A 62 19.98 2.45 6.36
CA GLU A 62 20.38 3.35 5.28
C GLU A 62 20.12 2.76 3.88
N ILE A 63 19.93 1.44 3.79
CA ILE A 63 19.79 0.75 2.51
C ILE A 63 18.31 0.50 2.19
N PHE A 64 17.79 1.28 1.25
CA PHE A 64 16.47 1.08 0.66
C PHE A 64 16.57 0.38 -0.69
N ILE A 65 16.03 -0.85 -0.78
CA ILE A 65 15.93 -1.60 -2.05
C ILE A 65 14.47 -1.99 -2.24
N ARG A 66 13.83 -1.45 -3.26
CA ARG A 66 12.49 -1.89 -3.70
C ARG A 66 12.61 -2.82 -4.90
N THR A 67 11.64 -3.72 -5.04
CA THR A 67 11.53 -4.61 -6.20
C THR A 67 10.27 -4.26 -6.97
N THR A 68 10.35 -4.18 -8.29
CA THR A 68 9.18 -4.01 -9.16
C THR A 68 9.20 -5.12 -10.20
N MET A 69 8.08 -5.84 -10.33
CA MET A 69 7.84 -6.81 -11.39
C MET A 69 6.95 -6.15 -12.43
N GLU A 70 7.34 -6.24 -13.70
CA GLU A 70 6.60 -5.68 -14.82
C GLU A 70 6.46 -6.76 -15.89
N VAL A 71 5.28 -6.85 -16.51
CA VAL A 71 5.11 -7.65 -17.72
C VAL A 71 5.52 -6.77 -18.91
N LEU A 72 6.58 -7.18 -19.61
CA LEU A 72 7.10 -6.49 -20.80
C LEU A 72 6.16 -6.76 -21.99
N LEU A 73 5.12 -5.94 -22.11
CA LEU A 73 4.20 -5.94 -23.26
C LEU A 73 4.54 -4.74 -24.17
N GLU A 74 4.31 -4.88 -25.48
CA GLU A 74 4.29 -3.75 -26.41
C GLU A 74 3.08 -2.86 -26.07
N ARG A 75 3.31 -1.81 -25.27
CA ARG A 75 2.24 -0.88 -24.87
C ARG A 75 2.17 0.27 -25.87
N ASN A 76 1.04 0.41 -26.56
CA ASN A 76 0.69 1.66 -27.21
C ASN A 76 0.27 2.70 -26.16
N GLU A 77 0.56 3.98 -26.42
CA GLU A 77 0.13 5.10 -25.58
C GLU A 77 -1.38 5.32 -25.72
N THR A 78 -2.17 4.57 -24.96
CA THR A 78 -3.61 4.77 -24.78
C THR A 78 -3.93 5.28 -23.37
N LEU A 79 -5.11 5.89 -23.21
CA LEU A 79 -5.66 6.23 -21.90
C LEU A 79 -5.74 4.97 -21.02
N MET A 80 -5.00 4.95 -19.92
CA MET A 80 -4.99 3.83 -18.96
C MET A 80 -6.00 4.07 -17.84
N TYR A 81 -6.89 3.10 -17.62
CA TYR A 81 -7.86 3.13 -16.52
C TYR A 81 -7.37 2.23 -15.38
N ILE A 82 -6.73 2.84 -14.38
CA ILE A 82 -5.93 2.08 -13.40
C ILE A 82 -6.71 1.72 -12.13
N LYS A 83 -6.82 0.41 -11.84
CA LYS A 83 -7.24 -0.10 -10.52
C LYS A 83 -6.02 -0.52 -9.73
N ARG A 84 -5.64 0.30 -8.75
CA ARG A 84 -4.52 -0.02 -7.86
C ARG A 84 -4.95 -0.67 -6.56
N LYS A 85 -4.33 -1.76 -6.19
CA LYS A 85 -4.55 -2.43 -4.92
C LYS A 85 -3.25 -2.56 -4.13
N SER A 86 -3.36 -2.83 -2.83
CA SER A 86 -2.18 -3.03 -1.99
C SER A 86 -2.43 -3.92 -0.80
N ASP A 87 -1.38 -4.63 -0.37
CA ASP A 87 -1.37 -5.50 0.79
C ASP A 87 -0.07 -5.33 1.61
N TYR A 88 -0.09 -5.80 2.85
CA TYR A 88 1.08 -5.84 3.72
C TYR A 88 1.51 -7.28 3.99
N VAL A 89 2.78 -7.57 3.76
CA VAL A 89 3.36 -8.89 3.94
C VAL A 89 3.98 -8.97 5.33
N LEU A 90 3.58 -9.97 6.12
CA LEU A 90 4.10 -10.21 7.46
C LEU A 90 5.22 -11.26 7.48
N GLU A 91 5.13 -12.26 6.61
CA GLU A 91 6.09 -13.36 6.49
C GLU A 91 6.51 -13.53 5.04
N PRO A 92 7.76 -13.99 4.77
CA PRO A 92 8.24 -14.13 3.39
C PRO A 92 7.32 -15.04 2.57
N ILE A 93 6.88 -14.55 1.41
CA ILE A 93 6.13 -15.36 0.45
C ILE A 93 7.07 -16.46 -0.05
N SER A 94 6.62 -17.71 0.04
CA SER A 94 7.39 -18.86 -0.43
C SER A 94 7.73 -18.74 -1.92
N ARG A 95 8.80 -19.43 -2.36
CA ARG A 95 9.17 -19.49 -3.78
C ARG A 95 8.01 -19.93 -4.67
N THR A 96 7.30 -20.99 -4.28
CA THR A 96 6.12 -21.51 -5.00
C THR A 96 4.95 -20.51 -5.02
N GLY A 97 4.81 -19.72 -3.95
CA GLY A 97 3.84 -18.62 -3.88
C GLY A 97 4.18 -17.51 -4.87
N LEU A 98 5.45 -17.09 -4.92
CA LEU A 98 5.94 -16.10 -5.89
C LEU A 98 5.77 -16.59 -7.33
N GLU A 99 6.16 -17.83 -7.63
CA GLU A 99 5.97 -18.46 -8.95
C GLU A 99 4.50 -18.47 -9.38
N SER A 100 3.60 -18.72 -8.43
CA SER A 100 2.16 -18.69 -8.69
C SER A 100 1.66 -17.28 -9.02
N ILE A 101 2.22 -16.25 -8.38
CA ILE A 101 1.94 -14.84 -8.70
C ILE A 101 2.45 -14.51 -10.10
N TRP A 102 3.71 -14.84 -10.42
CA TRP A 102 4.30 -14.56 -11.74
C TRP A 102 3.53 -15.24 -12.87
N ARG A 103 3.18 -16.52 -12.69
CA ARG A 103 2.37 -17.26 -13.67
C ARG A 103 1.02 -16.60 -13.88
N LYS A 104 0.36 -16.13 -12.81
CA LYS A 104 -0.90 -15.40 -12.93
C LYS A 104 -0.76 -14.05 -13.63
N MET A 105 0.34 -13.33 -13.40
CA MET A 105 0.62 -12.08 -14.12
C MET A 105 0.76 -12.31 -15.63
N ILE A 106 1.42 -13.40 -16.03
CA ILE A 106 1.59 -13.76 -17.45
C ILE A 106 0.26 -14.23 -18.05
N GLU A 107 -0.44 -15.15 -17.37
CA GLU A 107 -1.72 -15.73 -17.82
C GLU A 107 -2.80 -14.66 -18.03
N LEU A 108 -2.88 -13.69 -17.12
CA LEU A 108 -3.90 -12.64 -17.14
C LEU A 108 -3.46 -11.40 -17.91
N GLU A 109 -2.20 -11.34 -18.35
CA GLU A 109 -1.53 -10.14 -18.88
C GLU A 109 -1.68 -8.90 -17.96
N THR A 110 -2.00 -9.14 -16.68
CA THR A 110 -2.31 -8.17 -15.64
C THR A 110 -2.00 -8.77 -14.26
N PRO A 111 -1.71 -7.97 -13.21
CA PRO A 111 -1.47 -6.52 -13.20
C PRO A 111 -0.28 -6.10 -14.07
N THR A 112 -0.31 -4.87 -14.57
CA THR A 112 0.74 -4.26 -15.40
C THR A 112 2.06 -4.12 -14.65
N ALA A 113 2.00 -3.96 -13.32
CA ALA A 113 3.15 -3.97 -12.43
C ALA A 113 2.78 -4.43 -11.02
N ILE A 114 3.75 -5.04 -10.31
CA ILE A 114 3.70 -5.28 -8.87
C ILE A 114 4.96 -4.69 -8.22
N ALA A 115 4.78 -3.76 -7.28
CA ALA A 115 5.87 -3.15 -6.51
C ALA A 115 5.89 -3.68 -5.07
N PHE A 116 7.06 -4.13 -4.62
CA PHE A 116 7.37 -4.53 -3.25
C PHE A 116 8.22 -3.43 -2.61
N ASN A 117 7.62 -2.70 -1.67
CA ASN A 117 8.27 -1.60 -0.96
C ASN A 117 8.67 -2.07 0.45
N PRO A 118 9.97 -2.10 0.78
CA PRO A 118 10.44 -2.66 2.05
C PRO A 118 9.96 -1.84 3.24
N TYR A 119 9.57 -2.52 4.31
CA TYR A 119 9.28 -1.95 5.62
C TYR A 119 10.42 -2.33 6.59
N GLY A 120 10.33 -1.89 7.85
CA GLY A 120 11.41 -2.00 8.83
C GLY A 120 12.06 -0.65 9.14
N GLY A 121 13.31 -0.68 9.60
CA GLY A 121 14.05 0.54 10.02
C GLY A 121 13.23 1.46 10.91
N MET A 122 13.22 2.75 10.59
CA MET A 122 12.42 3.76 11.31
C MET A 122 10.91 3.48 11.29
N MET A 123 10.36 2.85 10.25
CA MET A 123 8.93 2.51 10.21
C MET A 123 8.54 1.49 11.27
N ALA A 124 9.48 0.63 11.71
CA ALA A 124 9.26 -0.34 12.79
C ALA A 124 9.44 0.27 14.19
N LYS A 125 10.10 1.43 14.32
CA LYS A 125 10.31 2.10 15.61
C LYS A 125 9.14 3.00 16.02
N ILE A 126 8.28 3.37 15.06
CA ILE A 126 7.11 4.22 15.31
C ILE A 126 5.95 3.33 15.76
N SER A 127 5.32 3.67 16.90
CA SER A 127 4.12 2.95 17.37
C SER A 127 3.00 2.98 16.32
N SER A 128 2.28 1.87 16.17
CA SER A 128 1.10 1.76 15.29
C SER A 128 -0.01 2.75 15.64
N THR A 129 -0.03 3.27 16.87
CA THR A 129 -1.02 4.25 17.35
C THR A 129 -0.51 5.70 17.35
N ALA A 130 0.76 5.92 17.03
CA ALA A 130 1.36 7.27 17.00
C ALA A 130 0.73 8.18 15.94
N THR A 131 0.27 7.58 14.84
CA THR A 131 -0.39 8.26 13.72
C THR A 131 -1.56 7.41 13.25
N PRO A 132 -2.51 7.96 12.47
CA PRO A 132 -3.59 7.16 11.87
C PRO A 132 -3.10 5.95 11.06
N PHE A 133 -1.93 6.05 10.43
CA PHE A 133 -1.30 4.98 9.66
C PHE A 133 -0.74 3.86 10.57
N PRO A 134 -1.36 2.66 10.60
CA PRO A 134 -1.09 1.65 11.63
C PRO A 134 0.01 0.65 11.24
N TYR A 135 0.34 0.52 9.95
CA TYR A 135 1.22 -0.52 9.46
C TYR A 135 2.68 -0.18 9.76
N ARG A 136 3.16 -0.65 10.91
CA ARG A 136 4.49 -0.34 11.47
C ARG A 136 5.29 -1.62 11.66
N ALA A 137 5.81 -1.86 12.87
CA ALA A 137 6.53 -3.08 13.23
C ALA A 137 5.76 -4.35 12.83
N GLY A 138 6.48 -5.39 12.41
CA GLY A 138 5.92 -6.68 11.98
C GLY A 138 5.64 -6.78 10.48
N ASN A 139 5.53 -5.67 9.75
CA ASN A 139 5.37 -5.69 8.30
C ASN A 139 6.75 -5.77 7.60
N LEU A 140 6.95 -6.74 6.72
CA LEU A 140 8.15 -6.91 5.91
C LEU A 140 8.18 -5.96 4.72
N CYS A 141 7.05 -5.86 4.01
CA CYS A 141 6.91 -4.96 2.87
C CYS A 141 5.44 -4.65 2.60
N LYS A 142 5.22 -3.57 1.86
CA LYS A 142 3.95 -3.27 1.20
C LYS A 142 4.03 -3.72 -0.24
N ILE A 143 3.08 -4.53 -0.68
CA ILE A 143 2.88 -4.87 -2.08
C ILE A 143 1.86 -3.91 -2.66
N GLN A 144 2.13 -3.35 -3.82
CA GLN A 144 1.18 -2.55 -4.61
C GLN A 144 1.10 -3.13 -6.01
N TYR A 145 -0.10 -3.24 -6.56
CA TYR A 145 -0.30 -3.80 -7.88
C TYR A 145 -1.43 -3.07 -8.57
N ASP A 146 -1.25 -2.77 -9.86
CA ASP A 146 -2.27 -2.11 -10.66
C ASP A 146 -2.63 -2.91 -11.89
N THR A 147 -3.93 -2.94 -12.18
CA THR A 147 -4.46 -3.47 -13.44
C THR A 147 -5.11 -2.33 -14.22
N ASP A 148 -4.91 -2.34 -15.53
CA ASP A 148 -5.62 -1.49 -16.46
C ASP A 148 -6.88 -2.24 -16.91
N TRP A 149 -8.06 -1.63 -16.75
CA TRP A 149 -9.32 -2.29 -17.07
C TRP A 149 -9.90 -1.89 -18.43
N GLY A 150 -9.26 -1.00 -19.20
CA GLY A 150 -9.82 -0.50 -20.46
C GLY A 150 -11.08 0.37 -20.26
N GLU A 151 -11.88 0.55 -21.31
CA GLU A 151 -13.02 1.48 -21.32
C GLU A 151 -14.13 1.13 -20.30
N ASP A 152 -14.91 2.15 -19.94
CA ASP A 152 -15.65 2.34 -18.70
C ASP A 152 -16.76 1.30 -18.42
N SER A 153 -16.40 0.14 -17.86
CA SER A 153 -17.34 -0.65 -17.07
C SER A 153 -17.36 -0.10 -15.64
N LEU A 154 -18.18 0.93 -15.40
CA LEU A 154 -18.45 1.50 -14.08
C LEU A 154 -18.91 0.40 -13.12
N THR A 155 -17.96 -0.21 -12.41
CA THR A 155 -18.29 -1.08 -11.29
C THR A 155 -18.85 -0.21 -10.18
N LYS A 156 -20.15 -0.35 -9.93
CA LYS A 156 -20.86 0.27 -8.81
C LYS A 156 -20.08 0.00 -7.53
N ARG A 157 -19.42 1.02 -6.99
CA ARG A 157 -18.82 0.98 -5.65
C ARG A 157 -19.98 0.86 -4.66
N SER A 158 -20.00 -0.16 -3.82
CA SER A 158 -21.02 -0.24 -2.78
C SER A 158 -20.58 0.55 -1.55
N TYR A 159 -21.50 1.33 -0.98
CA TYR A 159 -21.31 2.02 0.32
C TYR A 159 -20.90 1.04 1.44
N VAL A 160 -21.35 -0.21 1.36
CA VAL A 160 -21.04 -1.30 2.30
C VAL A 160 -19.56 -1.70 2.23
N GLU A 161 -18.98 -1.78 1.03
CA GLU A 161 -17.54 -1.99 0.86
C GLU A 161 -16.75 -0.82 1.47
N GLY A 162 -17.16 0.43 1.18
CA GLY A 162 -16.57 1.66 1.71
C GLY A 162 -16.39 1.68 3.24
N LYS A 163 -17.45 1.32 3.98
CA LYS A 163 -17.44 1.30 5.45
C LYS A 163 -16.51 0.23 6.03
N ARG A 164 -16.49 -0.98 5.46
CA ARG A 164 -15.60 -2.08 5.90
C ARG A 164 -14.11 -1.74 5.69
N TYR A 165 -13.79 -0.85 4.75
CA TYR A 165 -12.42 -0.45 4.50
C TYR A 165 -11.82 0.43 5.59
N GLY A 166 -12.61 1.24 6.30
CA GLY A 166 -12.08 2.11 7.36
C GLY A 166 -11.30 1.33 8.44
N GLU A 167 -11.89 0.23 8.91
CA GLU A 167 -11.25 -0.67 9.89
C GLU A 167 -10.00 -1.33 9.32
N ILE A 168 -10.00 -1.71 8.05
CA ILE A 168 -8.84 -2.33 7.41
C ILE A 168 -7.69 -1.31 7.32
N TYR A 169 -7.98 -0.09 6.85
CA TYR A 169 -6.99 0.96 6.58
C TYR A 169 -6.36 1.54 7.83
N PHE A 170 -7.17 1.76 8.86
CA PHE A 170 -6.75 2.39 10.10
C PHE A 170 -6.53 1.38 11.23
N ALA A 171 -6.88 0.11 11.03
CA ALA A 171 -6.77 -0.96 12.02
C ALA A 171 -7.35 -0.50 13.38
N GLY A 172 -6.62 -0.71 14.46
CA GLY A 172 -7.01 -0.26 15.81
C GLY A 172 -7.15 1.25 15.98
N ASN A 173 -6.77 2.08 14.99
CA ASN A 173 -6.94 3.53 15.05
C ASN A 173 -8.31 4.01 14.54
N PHE A 174 -9.13 3.13 13.96
CA PHE A 174 -10.37 3.52 13.30
C PHE A 174 -11.35 4.23 14.24
N GLU A 175 -11.63 3.67 15.43
CA GLU A 175 -12.57 4.26 16.38
C GLU A 175 -12.11 5.64 16.89
N ARG A 176 -10.82 5.79 17.14
CA ARG A 176 -10.24 7.10 17.51
C ARG A 176 -10.47 8.14 16.41
N LEU A 177 -10.41 7.75 15.14
CA LEU A 177 -10.69 8.64 14.02
C LEU A 177 -12.18 9.01 13.94
N VAL A 178 -13.09 8.05 14.18
CA VAL A 178 -14.54 8.31 14.24
C VAL A 178 -14.88 9.32 15.33
N GLU A 179 -14.24 9.22 16.50
CA GLU A 179 -14.41 10.18 17.60
C GLU A 179 -13.95 11.59 17.23
N ILE A 180 -12.76 11.71 16.63
CA ILE A 180 -12.23 12.98 16.16
C ILE A 180 -13.18 13.58 15.11
N LYS A 181 -13.58 12.79 14.11
CA LYS A 181 -14.50 13.21 13.05
C LYS A 181 -15.82 13.74 13.62
N THR A 182 -16.41 13.00 14.56
CA THR A 182 -17.67 13.38 15.23
C THR A 182 -17.53 14.72 15.96
N ARG A 183 -16.38 14.98 16.58
CA ARG A 183 -16.14 16.23 17.33
C ARG A 183 -15.90 17.44 16.43
N VAL A 184 -15.16 17.27 15.33
CA VAL A 184 -14.71 18.39 14.48
C VAL A 184 -15.60 18.64 13.27
N ASP A 185 -16.41 17.66 12.87
CA ASP A 185 -17.36 17.74 11.76
C ASP A 185 -18.61 16.91 12.10
N SER A 186 -19.31 17.29 13.17
CA SER A 186 -20.51 16.59 13.67
C SER A 186 -21.63 16.50 12.63
N GLY A 187 -21.74 17.51 11.75
CA GLY A 187 -22.67 17.52 10.61
C GLY A 187 -22.25 16.61 9.46
N ASN A 188 -21.07 15.98 9.54
CA ASN A 188 -20.49 15.13 8.49
C ASN A 188 -20.45 15.82 7.11
N PHE A 189 -20.11 17.10 7.09
CA PHE A 189 -20.07 17.93 5.89
C PHE A 189 -19.00 17.43 4.92
N PHE A 190 -17.78 17.16 5.41
CA PHE A 190 -16.67 16.66 4.59
C PHE A 190 -16.74 15.12 4.46
N ARG A 191 -17.36 14.61 3.40
CA ARG A 191 -17.52 13.16 3.16
C ARG A 191 -17.45 12.75 1.69
N ASN A 192 -17.07 11.50 1.46
CA ASN A 192 -17.12 10.77 0.20
C ASN A 192 -17.35 9.26 0.48
N GLU A 193 -17.26 8.41 -0.53
CA GLU A 193 -17.58 6.97 -0.44
C GLU A 193 -16.71 6.20 0.55
N ASN A 194 -15.51 6.70 0.89
CA ASN A 194 -14.55 6.05 1.78
C ASN A 194 -14.15 6.92 2.99
N SER A 195 -14.96 7.92 3.34
CA SER A 195 -14.66 8.82 4.46
C SER A 195 -14.88 8.16 5.82
N ILE A 196 -14.16 8.65 6.83
CA ILE A 196 -14.41 8.28 8.22
C ILE A 196 -15.84 8.75 8.59
N PRO A 197 -16.71 7.87 9.13
CA PRO A 197 -18.06 8.26 9.53
C PRO A 197 -18.06 9.04 10.86
N VAL A 198 -19.18 9.71 11.16
CA VAL A 198 -19.49 10.25 12.49
C VAL A 198 -20.30 9.22 13.30
N LYS A 199 -20.26 9.30 14.64
CA LYS A 199 -21.14 8.50 15.50
C LYS A 199 -22.60 8.87 15.21
N PRO A 200 -23.53 7.88 15.17
CA PRO A 200 -24.95 8.17 15.03
C PRO A 200 -25.44 9.00 16.23
N TYR A 201 -26.31 9.98 15.97
CA TYR A 201 -27.01 10.71 17.01
C TYR A 201 -27.98 9.74 17.69
N PHE A 202 -27.65 9.28 18.89
CA PHE A 202 -28.66 8.67 19.76
C PHE A 202 -29.44 9.83 20.38
N ASN A 203 -30.68 10.02 19.97
CA ASN A 203 -31.62 10.82 20.75
C ASN A 203 -31.80 10.10 22.09
N SER A 204 -31.20 10.64 23.15
CA SER A 204 -31.49 10.30 24.54
C SER A 204 -32.81 10.91 24.97
#